data_AF-G5BQX3-F1
#
_entry.id   AF-G5BQX3-F1
#
_cell.length_a   1.000
_cell.length_b   1.000
_cell.length_c   1.000
_cell.angle_alpha   90.00
_cell.angle_beta   90.00
_cell.angle_gamma   90.00
#
_symmetry.space_group_name_H-M   'P 1'
#
loop_
_entity.id
_entity.type
_entity.pdbx_description
1 polymer ?
#
loop_
_entity_poly.entity_id
_entity_poly.type
_entity_poly.pdbx_seq_one_letter_code
_entity_poly.pdbx_strand_id
1 'polypeptide(L)'
;MPMIFGYWDIRGLPYLIDGTHKLTQSNAIMCYIARKNNLCEETEEERIRVDILENQLMDTHMQLIMVCYSPDFITFVDFLAYDVLDLYRIFEPKCLDVFPKLKDFISRFEGLKKISAYMKSSRFLPGPLFLKMAMWVNK
;
A
#
# COMPACT_ATOMS: atom_id res chain seq x y z
N MET A 1 -19.53 4.40 25.54
CA MET A 1 -20.04 3.07 25.97
C MET A 1 -18.81 2.20 26.25
N PRO A 2 -18.76 1.47 27.39
CA PRO A 2 -17.50 1.07 28.00
C PRO A 2 -16.81 -0.10 27.25
N MET A 3 -15.49 -0.01 27.10
CA MET A 3 -14.64 -1.08 26.59
C MET A 3 -14.47 -2.14 27.68
N ILE A 4 -15.10 -3.30 27.50
CA ILE A 4 -14.96 -4.46 28.40
C ILE A 4 -13.88 -5.36 27.79
N PHE A 5 -12.74 -5.51 28.48
CA PHE A 5 -11.75 -6.53 28.16
C PHE A 5 -12.27 -7.91 28.64
N GLY A 6 -12.86 -8.66 27.71
CA GLY A 6 -13.21 -10.07 27.89
C GLY A 6 -12.40 -10.93 26.93
N TYR A 7 -11.87 -12.06 27.41
CA TYR A 7 -11.17 -13.07 26.63
C TYR A 7 -12.09 -13.61 25.52
N TRP A 8 -11.90 -13.12 24.30
CA TRP A 8 -12.24 -13.85 23.09
C TRP A 8 -10.96 -14.45 22.53
N ASP A 9 -11.04 -15.64 21.94
CA ASP A 9 -9.93 -16.33 21.28
C ASP A 9 -9.50 -15.55 20.02
N ILE A 10 -8.81 -14.41 20.23
CA ILE A 10 -8.36 -13.52 19.16
C ILE A 10 -7.15 -14.18 18.48
N ARG A 11 -7.40 -14.94 17.41
CA ARG A 11 -6.35 -15.50 16.54
C ARG A 11 -5.91 -14.55 15.42
N GLY A 12 -6.09 -13.23 15.59
CA GLY A 12 -5.64 -12.22 14.62
C GLY A 12 -6.02 -10.79 14.99
N LEU A 13 -5.08 -9.86 14.80
CA LEU A 13 -5.33 -8.42 14.80
C LEU A 13 -5.30 -7.91 13.35
N PRO A 14 -6.10 -6.88 13.00
CA PRO A 14 -7.10 -6.20 13.84
C PRO A 14 -8.39 -7.01 14.02
N TYR A 15 -9.20 -6.62 15.00
CA TYR A 15 -10.53 -7.17 15.28
C TYR A 15 -11.60 -6.07 15.42
N LEU A 16 -12.86 -6.42 15.15
CA LEU A 16 -14.04 -5.58 15.34
C LEU A 16 -15.09 -6.37 16.14
N ILE A 17 -15.70 -5.73 17.14
CA ILE A 17 -16.84 -6.26 17.90
C ILE A 17 -18.01 -5.29 17.75
N ASP A 18 -19.10 -5.75 17.11
CA ASP A 18 -20.34 -4.99 16.91
C ASP A 18 -21.54 -5.82 17.42
N GLY A 19 -21.89 -5.62 18.69
CA GLY A 19 -22.92 -6.40 19.38
C GLY A 19 -22.57 -7.88 19.44
N THR A 20 -23.35 -8.72 18.75
CA THR A 20 -23.13 -10.16 18.63
C THR A 20 -22.08 -10.52 17.58
N HIS A 21 -21.79 -9.62 16.64
CA HIS A 21 -20.84 -9.86 15.55
C HIS A 21 -19.41 -9.62 16.02
N LYS A 22 -18.52 -10.58 15.75
CA LYS A 22 -17.10 -10.53 16.11
C LYS A 22 -16.30 -10.94 14.89
N LEU A 23 -15.50 -10.02 14.39
CA LEU A 23 -14.77 -10.16 13.13
C LEU A 23 -13.28 -9.96 13.39
N THR A 24 -12.47 -10.74 12.69
CA THR A 24 -11.01 -10.60 12.59
C THR A 24 -10.65 -10.58 11.11
N GLN A 25 -9.44 -10.15 10.75
CA GLN A 25 -8.99 -9.83 9.38
C GLN A 25 -9.48 -8.46 8.92
N SER A 26 -8.53 -7.59 8.59
CA SER A 26 -8.79 -6.19 8.20
C SER A 26 -9.77 -6.10 7.03
N ASN A 27 -9.62 -6.95 6.01
CA ASN A 27 -10.48 -6.92 4.85
C ASN A 27 -11.93 -7.30 5.18
N ALA A 28 -12.14 -8.38 5.93
CA ALA A 28 -13.48 -8.79 6.37
C ALA A 28 -14.17 -7.71 7.21
N ILE A 29 -13.40 -7.00 8.04
CA ILE A 29 -13.88 -5.84 8.81
C ILE A 29 -14.30 -4.70 7.87
N MET A 30 -13.49 -4.37 6.85
CA MET A 30 -13.82 -3.33 5.88
C MET A 30 -15.07 -3.66 5.08
N CYS A 31 -15.20 -4.87 4.53
CA CYS A 31 -16.41 -5.30 3.82
C CYS A 31 -17.66 -5.24 4.70
N TYR A 32 -17.54 -5.60 5.99
CA TYR A 32 -18.66 -5.53 6.93
C TYR A 32 -19.15 -4.08 7.10
N ILE A 33 -18.21 -3.15 7.30
CA ILE A 33 -18.52 -1.72 7.45
C ILE A 33 -19.11 -1.17 6.14
N ALA A 34 -18.55 -1.54 4.99
CA ALA A 34 -19.05 -1.09 3.69
C ALA A 34 -20.50 -1.53 3.45
N ARG A 35 -20.82 -2.81 3.71
CA ARG A 35 -22.19 -3.36 3.60
C ARG A 35 -23.17 -2.67 4.54
N LYS A 36 -22.76 -2.39 5.78
CA LYS A 36 -23.63 -1.75 6.79
C LYS A 36 -23.98 -0.30 6.43
N ASN A 37 -23.14 0.38 5.66
CA ASN A 37 -23.31 1.79 5.30
C ASN A 37 -23.72 2.01 3.83
N ASN A 38 -24.16 0.97 3.11
CA ASN A 38 -24.50 1.04 1.68
C ASN A 38 -23.36 1.63 0.82
N LEU A 39 -22.10 1.34 1.19
CA LEU A 39 -20.91 1.70 0.41
C LEU A 39 -20.47 0.55 -0.50
N CYS A 40 -21.33 -0.44 -0.73
CA CYS A 40 -21.06 -1.54 -1.64
C CYS A 40 -21.60 -1.21 -3.03
N GLU A 41 -20.99 -1.86 -4.00
CA GLU A 41 -21.24 -1.63 -5.40
C GLU A 41 -22.59 -2.21 -5.85
N GLU A 42 -23.34 -1.43 -6.61
CA GLU A 42 -24.65 -1.81 -7.10
C GLU A 42 -24.56 -2.66 -8.38
N THR A 43 -23.47 -2.49 -9.16
CA THR A 43 -23.26 -3.19 -10.43
C THR A 43 -22.13 -4.22 -10.37
N GLU A 44 -22.21 -5.25 -11.22
CA GLU A 44 -21.16 -6.27 -11.32
C GLU A 44 -19.81 -5.69 -11.79
N GLU A 45 -19.84 -4.67 -12.64
CA GLU A 45 -18.62 -4.02 -13.13
C GLU A 45 -17.87 -3.28 -12.01
N GLU A 46 -18.60 -2.58 -11.14
CA GLU A 46 -18.01 -1.92 -9.98
C GLU A 46 -17.44 -2.94 -8.99
N ARG A 47 -18.12 -4.07 -8.76
CA ARG A 47 -17.60 -5.17 -7.91
C ARG A 47 -16.27 -5.71 -8.44
N ILE A 48 -16.20 -6.00 -9.74
CA ILE A 48 -14.96 -6.47 -10.38
C ILE A 48 -13.83 -5.46 -10.17
N ARG A 49 -14.12 -4.16 -10.32
CA ARG A 49 -13.10 -3.12 -10.11
C ARG A 49 -12.64 -3.05 -8.66
N VAL A 50 -13.55 -3.16 -7.70
CA VAL A 50 -13.19 -3.15 -6.27
C VAL A 50 -12.40 -4.39 -5.88
N ASP A 51 -12.77 -5.56 -6.37
CA ASP A 51 -12.02 -6.80 -6.14
C ASP A 51 -10.59 -6.71 -6.69
N ILE A 52 -10.41 -6.15 -7.90
CA ILE A 52 -9.08 -5.91 -8.49
C ILE A 52 -8.27 -4.95 -7.61
N LEU A 53 -8.88 -3.83 -7.19
CA LEU A 53 -8.21 -2.82 -6.37
C LEU A 53 -7.82 -3.38 -5.00
N GLU A 54 -8.69 -4.15 -4.38
CA GLU A 54 -8.45 -4.77 -3.08
C GLU A 54 -7.26 -5.74 -3.13
N ASN A 55 -7.23 -6.62 -4.13
CA ASN A 55 -6.10 -7.54 -4.34
C ASN A 55 -4.80 -6.78 -4.61
N GLN A 56 -4.84 -5.75 -5.46
CA GLN A 56 -3.67 -4.93 -5.75
C GLN A 56 -3.13 -4.21 -4.51
N LEU A 57 -4.00 -3.71 -3.64
CA LEU A 57 -3.62 -3.08 -2.37
C LEU A 57 -2.96 -4.09 -1.42
N MET A 58 -3.52 -5.30 -1.32
CA MET A 58 -2.95 -6.35 -0.47
C MET A 58 -1.59 -6.81 -0.97
N ASP A 59 -1.42 -6.99 -2.28
CA ASP A 59 -0.14 -7.35 -2.89
C ASP A 59 0.91 -6.26 -2.62
N THR A 60 0.54 -4.99 -2.82
CA THR A 60 1.41 -3.85 -2.55
C THR A 60 1.82 -3.79 -1.08
N HIS A 61 0.87 -4.04 -0.17
CA HIS A 61 1.12 -4.11 1.27
C HIS A 61 2.09 -5.24 1.62
N MET A 62 1.92 -6.44 1.05
CA MET A 62 2.83 -7.57 1.26
C MET A 62 4.24 -7.30 0.71
N GLN A 63 4.36 -6.61 -0.43
CA GLN A 63 5.66 -6.20 -0.98
C GLN A 63 6.39 -5.22 -0.04
N LEU A 64 5.67 -4.21 0.48
CA LEU A 64 6.23 -3.25 1.45
C LEU A 64 6.68 -3.94 2.74
N ILE A 65 5.91 -4.92 3.23
CA ILE A 65 6.30 -5.76 4.36
C ILE A 65 7.62 -6.47 4.08
N MET A 66 7.74 -7.17 2.94
CA MET A 66 8.97 -7.90 2.59
C MET A 66 10.21 -7.00 2.58
N VAL A 67 10.09 -5.78 2.02
CA VAL A 67 11.17 -4.78 2.04
C VAL A 67 11.56 -4.36 3.46
N CYS A 68 10.59 -4.24 4.36
CA CYS A 68 10.86 -3.87 5.76
C CYS A 68 11.57 -4.97 6.56
N TYR A 69 11.42 -6.24 6.18
CA TYR A 69 11.90 -7.40 6.94
C TYR A 69 13.09 -8.14 6.31
N SER A 70 13.41 -7.93 5.02
CA SER A 70 14.50 -8.64 4.32
C SER A 70 15.49 -7.69 3.61
N PRO A 71 16.46 -7.11 4.34
CA PRO A 71 17.34 -6.07 3.80
C PRO A 71 18.49 -6.55 2.90
N ASP A 72 18.80 -7.86 2.87
CA ASP A 72 20.09 -8.38 2.42
C ASP A 72 20.18 -8.78 0.93
N PHE A 73 19.05 -8.93 0.23
CA PHE A 73 19.04 -9.31 -1.19
C PHE A 73 18.11 -8.41 -2.00
N ILE A 74 18.66 -7.82 -3.07
CA ILE A 74 17.89 -7.05 -4.04
C ILE A 74 17.34 -8.01 -5.09
N THR A 75 16.03 -8.04 -5.20
CA THR A 75 15.22 -8.85 -6.10
C THR A 75 14.41 -7.93 -7.01
N PHE A 76 13.69 -8.50 -7.99
CA PHE A 76 12.78 -7.71 -8.83
C PHE A 76 11.66 -7.04 -8.01
N VAL A 77 11.31 -7.61 -6.85
CA VAL A 77 10.28 -7.08 -5.95
C VAL A 77 10.69 -5.71 -5.40
N ASP A 78 11.98 -5.47 -5.19
CA ASP A 78 12.50 -4.18 -4.72
C ASP A 78 12.31 -3.07 -5.76
N PHE A 79 12.28 -3.40 -7.06
CA PHE A 79 11.96 -2.43 -8.10
C PHE A 79 10.48 -2.02 -8.05
N LEU A 80 9.58 -2.98 -7.81
CA LEU A 80 8.15 -2.71 -7.63
C LEU A 80 7.89 -1.88 -6.36
N ALA A 81 8.54 -2.25 -5.26
CA ALA A 81 8.43 -1.51 -4.01
C ALA A 81 9.01 -0.10 -4.13
N TYR A 82 10.14 0.08 -4.85
CA TYR A 82 10.68 1.40 -5.15
C TYR A 82 9.67 2.25 -5.95
N ASP A 83 9.06 1.70 -7.00
CA ASP A 83 8.11 2.43 -7.86
C ASP A 83 6.88 2.91 -7.05
N VAL A 84 6.33 2.03 -6.20
CA VAL A 84 5.23 2.39 -5.29
C VAL A 84 5.64 3.46 -4.27
N LEU A 85 6.81 3.30 -3.64
CA LEU A 85 7.30 4.27 -2.65
C LEU A 85 7.63 5.62 -3.30
N ASP A 86 8.15 5.61 -4.53
CA ASP A 86 8.42 6.82 -5.29
C ASP A 86 7.11 7.53 -5.66
N LEU A 87 6.08 6.78 -6.07
CA LEU A 87 4.73 7.33 -6.27
C LEU A 87 4.20 8.01 -5.02
N TYR A 88 4.28 7.37 -3.84
CA TYR A 88 3.85 7.98 -2.58
C TYR A 88 4.69 9.19 -2.20
N ARG A 89 6.01 9.13 -2.41
CA ARG A 89 6.93 10.27 -2.18
C ARG A 89 6.61 11.44 -3.10
N ILE A 90 6.21 11.18 -4.34
CA ILE A 90 5.81 12.24 -5.27
C ILE A 90 4.45 12.82 -4.87
N PHE A 91 3.51 11.98 -4.42
CA PHE A 91 2.20 12.43 -3.95
C PHE A 91 2.29 13.28 -2.68
N GLU A 92 3.08 12.86 -1.70
CA GLU A 92 3.34 13.58 -0.46
C GLU A 92 4.84 13.46 -0.10
N PRO A 93 5.65 14.50 -0.39
CA PRO A 93 7.11 14.46 -0.23
C PRO A 93 7.63 14.07 1.15
N LYS A 94 6.82 14.29 2.19
CA LYS A 94 7.19 14.02 3.59
C LYS A 94 6.65 12.69 4.12
N CYS A 95 5.94 11.90 3.31
CA CYS A 95 5.28 10.68 3.79
C CYS A 95 6.26 9.62 4.35
N LEU A 96 7.52 9.64 3.90
CA LEU A 96 8.56 8.70 4.33
C LEU A 96 9.46 9.22 5.47
N ASP A 97 9.35 10.50 5.87
CA ASP A 97 10.24 11.09 6.87
C ASP A 97 10.06 10.45 8.26
N VAL A 98 8.86 9.93 8.55
CA VAL A 98 8.56 9.19 9.79
C VAL A 98 9.04 7.73 9.75
N PHE A 99 9.47 7.23 8.59
CA PHE A 99 9.87 5.83 8.38
C PHE A 99 11.34 5.72 7.96
N PRO A 100 12.30 5.81 8.90
CA PRO A 100 13.73 5.84 8.57
C PRO A 100 14.19 4.62 7.75
N LYS A 101 13.65 3.42 8.03
CA LYS A 101 13.97 2.20 7.25
C LYS A 101 13.56 2.29 5.78
N LEU A 102 12.42 2.92 5.48
CA LEU A 102 11.96 3.11 4.10
C LEU A 102 12.81 4.18 3.39
N LYS A 103 13.21 5.22 4.11
CA LYS A 103 14.13 6.26 3.59
C LYS A 103 15.52 5.68 3.28
N ASP A 104 16.01 4.81 4.14
CA ASP A 104 17.26 4.07 3.92
C ASP A 104 17.12 3.13 2.72
N PHE A 105 16.00 2.43 2.58
CA PHE A 105 15.72 1.59 1.41
C PHE A 105 15.80 2.37 0.09
N ILE A 106 15.09 3.50 -0.01
CA ILE A 106 15.15 4.37 -1.20
C ILE A 106 16.59 4.81 -1.47
N SER A 107 17.31 5.29 -0.44
CA SER A 107 18.69 5.77 -0.59
C SER A 107 19.64 4.66 -1.06
N ARG A 108 19.47 3.43 -0.55
CA ARG A 108 20.26 2.26 -1.01
C ARG A 108 19.93 1.89 -2.45
N PHE A 109 18.65 1.91 -2.83
CA PHE A 109 18.19 1.55 -4.17
C PHE A 109 18.70 2.54 -5.23
N GLU A 110 18.53 3.85 -5.00
CA GLU A 110 19.03 4.91 -5.87
C GLU A 110 20.57 4.95 -5.92
N GLY A 111 21.23 4.49 -4.85
CA GLY A 111 22.69 4.37 -4.74
C GLY A 111 23.31 3.21 -5.53
N LEU A 112 22.51 2.28 -6.06
CA LEU A 112 23.03 1.17 -6.87
C LEU A 112 23.71 1.70 -8.13
N LYS A 113 24.96 1.31 -8.39
CA LYS A 113 25.78 1.86 -9.49
C LYS A 113 25.04 1.94 -10.83
N LYS A 114 24.35 0.88 -11.23
CA LYS A 114 23.59 0.82 -12.50
C LYS A 114 22.33 1.69 -12.48
N ILE A 115 21.62 1.75 -11.35
CA ILE A 115 20.41 2.55 -11.18
C ILE A 115 20.77 4.03 -11.14
N SER A 116 21.74 4.42 -10.31
CA SER A 116 22.27 5.78 -10.25
C SER A 116 22.73 6.28 -11.62
N ALA A 117 23.42 5.42 -12.40
CA ALA A 117 23.83 5.75 -13.76
C ALA A 117 22.63 5.90 -14.72
N TYR A 118 21.60 5.05 -14.58
CA TYR A 118 20.38 5.13 -15.37
C TYR A 118 19.59 6.41 -15.07
N MET A 119 19.36 6.74 -13.80
CA MET A 119 18.61 7.94 -13.36
C MET A 119 19.26 9.24 -13.81
N LYS A 120 20.59 9.26 -13.97
CA LYS A 120 21.35 10.42 -14.51
C LYS A 120 21.37 10.48 -16.04
N SER A 121 20.90 9.45 -16.73
CA SER A 121 20.94 9.38 -18.19
C SER A 121 19.73 10.10 -18.80
N SER A 122 19.86 10.53 -20.07
CA SER A 122 18.75 11.10 -20.84
C SER A 122 17.58 10.14 -21.11
N ARG A 123 17.75 8.84 -20.78
CA ARG A 123 16.69 7.82 -20.90
C ARG A 123 15.79 7.76 -19.68
N PHE A 124 16.17 8.39 -18.57
CA PHE A 124 15.34 8.41 -17.38
C PHE A 124 14.21 9.43 -17.57
N LEU A 125 12.99 8.98 -17.33
CA LEU A 125 11.78 9.80 -17.46
C LEU A 125 11.16 9.94 -16.07
N PRO A 126 11.39 11.05 -15.35
CA PRO A 126 10.81 11.27 -14.02
C PRO A 126 9.30 11.57 -14.06
N GLY A 127 8.74 11.82 -15.24
CA GLY A 127 7.31 12.06 -15.43
C GLY A 127 6.96 12.35 -16.90
N PRO A 128 5.65 12.51 -17.22
CA PRO A 128 4.51 12.39 -16.31
C PRO A 128 4.16 10.93 -15.99
N LEU A 129 3.85 10.64 -14.71
CA LEU A 129 3.50 9.30 -14.24
C LEU A 129 2.16 8.79 -14.78
N PHE A 130 1.21 9.70 -14.95
CA PHE A 130 -0.13 9.39 -15.41
C PHE A 130 -0.42 10.04 -16.76
N LEU A 131 -1.38 9.46 -17.49
CA LEU A 131 -1.88 10.02 -18.74
C LEU A 131 -2.52 11.39 -18.51
N LYS A 132 -2.60 12.21 -19.56
CA LYS A 132 -3.12 13.59 -19.51
C LYS A 132 -4.57 13.73 -18.98
N MET A 133 -5.32 12.63 -18.94
CA MET A 133 -6.68 12.58 -18.38
C MET A 133 -6.70 12.52 -16.85
N ALA A 134 -5.58 12.17 -16.21
CA ALA A 134 -5.50 12.12 -14.76
C ALA A 134 -5.63 13.52 -14.16
N MET A 135 -6.48 13.64 -13.14
CA MET A 135 -6.71 14.90 -12.42
C MET A 135 -5.49 15.31 -11.59
N TRP A 136 -4.71 14.33 -11.13
CA TRP A 136 -3.43 14.56 -10.47
C TRP A 136 -2.30 14.18 -11.41
N VAL A 137 -1.47 15.17 -11.73
CA VAL A 137 -0.27 15.00 -12.56
C VAL A 137 0.88 15.61 -11.79
N ASN A 138 1.92 14.80 -11.53
CA ASN A 138 3.19 15.33 -11.07
C ASN A 138 3.77 16.23 -12.17
N LYS A 139 3.79 17.55 -11.94
CA LYS A 139 4.32 18.54 -12.90
C LYS A 139 5.80 18.74 -12.69
#